data_AF-W9VGR2-F1
#
_entry.id   AF-W9VGR2-F1
#
_cell.length_a   1.000
_cell.length_b   1.000
_cell.length_c   1.000
_cell.angle_alpha   90.00
_cell.angle_beta   90.00
_cell.angle_gamma   90.00
#
_symmetry.space_group_name_H-M   'P 1'
#
loop_
_entity.id
_entity.type
_entity.pdbx_description
1 polymer ?
#
loop_
_entity_poly.entity_id
_entity_poly.type
_entity_poly.pdbx_seq_one_letter_code
_entity_poly.pdbx_strand_id
1 'polypeptide(L)'
;MASLDLESLRPLQDQLANHEIYGAIGTLEDLRVFMKHHVFSVWDFMSLIKYLQRSIAPVQVPWMPTSDPSLRYFINQLVLEEESDAIPIAGEGTRFASHFEFYCRAMQEVGADADMPQRFLTLVAEQGIDKALYSDPVPLPARYFSETTFCFIREDKPHMVAAALALGRENLIPSMFRRLLERMGIGPEQAPAFHAYLERHIHLDQDFHGPLSMRLLETLCGDDPKRIEEAETAAEEALCARIRFWDGVLEAIRTK
;
A
#
# COMPACT_ATOMS: atom_id res chain seq x y z
N MET A 1 -28.26 -13.72 4.79
CA MET A 1 -26.95 -13.71 4.12
C MET A 1 -25.94 -13.29 5.15
N ALA A 2 -24.83 -14.01 5.28
CA ALA A 2 -23.74 -13.56 6.12
C ALA A 2 -23.10 -12.36 5.43
N SER A 3 -22.78 -11.31 6.18
CA SER A 3 -22.21 -10.05 5.67
C SER A 3 -21.06 -9.65 6.56
N LEU A 4 -20.04 -9.02 5.97
CA LEU A 4 -18.88 -8.51 6.71
C LEU A 4 -19.32 -7.49 7.77
N ASP A 5 -18.91 -7.71 9.02
CA ASP A 5 -19.07 -6.74 10.10
C ASP A 5 -17.91 -5.74 10.11
N LEU A 6 -18.12 -4.62 9.41
CA LEU A 6 -17.14 -3.53 9.33
C LEU A 6 -17.22 -2.56 10.51
N GLU A 7 -18.28 -2.58 11.32
CA GLU A 7 -18.42 -1.65 12.45
C GLU A 7 -17.39 -1.95 13.55
N SER A 8 -17.05 -3.24 13.72
CA SER A 8 -15.98 -3.68 14.62
C SER A 8 -14.61 -3.05 14.31
N LEU A 9 -14.36 -2.69 13.05
CA LEU A 9 -13.09 -2.13 12.58
C LEU A 9 -13.01 -0.59 12.77
N ARG A 10 -14.15 0.06 13.03
CA ARG A 10 -14.25 1.52 13.11
C ARG A 10 -13.30 2.16 14.13
N PRO A 11 -13.09 1.62 15.35
CA PRO A 11 -12.13 2.18 16.28
C PRO A 11 -10.70 2.22 15.74
N LEU A 12 -10.27 1.19 15.00
CA LEU A 12 -8.95 1.12 14.39
C LEU A 12 -8.81 2.12 13.22
N GLN A 13 -9.87 2.26 12.42
CA GLN A 13 -9.93 3.26 11.35
C GLN A 13 -9.86 4.68 11.91
N ASP A 14 -10.59 4.97 12.99
CA ASP A 14 -10.58 6.26 13.68
C ASP A 14 -9.20 6.55 14.28
N GLN A 15 -8.53 5.54 14.86
CA GLN A 15 -7.15 5.67 15.33
C GLN A 15 -6.19 6.03 14.19
N LEU A 16 -6.27 5.33 13.06
CA LEU A 16 -5.45 5.63 11.88
C LEU A 16 -5.74 7.02 11.31
N ALA A 17 -7.01 7.42 11.27
CA ALA A 17 -7.42 8.73 10.76
C ALA A 17 -6.89 9.88 11.63
N ASN A 18 -6.68 9.64 12.93
CA ASN A 18 -6.23 10.65 13.89
C ASN A 18 -4.78 10.46 14.33
N HIS A 19 -4.03 9.57 13.67
CA HIS A 19 -2.66 9.24 14.04
C HIS A 19 -1.73 10.46 14.04
N GLU A 20 -0.86 10.58 15.05
CA GLU A 20 0.02 11.75 15.25
C GLU A 20 1.10 11.90 14.15
N ILE A 21 1.43 10.81 13.46
CA ILE A 21 2.42 10.77 12.37
C ILE A 21 2.20 11.87 11.33
N TYR A 22 0.95 12.19 11.00
CA TYR A 22 0.62 13.16 9.95
C TYR A 22 1.15 14.57 10.26
N GLY A 23 1.23 14.94 11.54
CA GLY A 23 1.78 16.22 11.99
C GLY A 23 3.23 16.15 12.48
N ALA A 24 3.81 14.94 12.56
CA ALA A 24 5.18 14.75 13.06
C ALA A 24 6.25 15.02 11.99
N ILE A 25 5.88 15.01 10.71
CA ILE A 25 6.79 15.26 9.59
C ILE A 25 6.91 16.78 9.39
N GLY A 26 7.78 17.42 10.17
CA GLY A 26 7.94 18.89 10.16
C GLY A 26 9.10 19.39 9.29
N THR A 27 10.09 18.55 9.03
CA THR A 27 11.34 18.90 8.34
C THR A 27 11.68 17.89 7.24
N LEU A 28 12.56 18.26 6.30
CA LEU A 28 13.03 17.33 5.27
C LEU A 28 13.76 16.12 5.87
N GLU A 29 14.38 16.29 7.05
CA GLU A 29 14.97 15.17 7.79
C GLU A 29 13.92 14.20 8.29
N ASP A 30 12.80 14.69 8.86
CA ASP A 30 11.67 13.85 9.26
C ASP A 30 11.10 13.10 8.06
N LEU A 31 10.98 13.80 6.92
CA LEU A 31 10.50 13.20 5.68
C LEU A 31 11.44 12.08 5.19
N ARG A 32 12.77 12.27 5.24
CA ARG A 32 13.72 11.20 4.89
C ARG A 32 13.57 9.97 5.79
N VAL A 33 13.39 10.18 7.10
CA VAL A 33 13.14 9.08 8.05
C VAL A 33 11.83 8.36 7.71
N PHE A 34 10.76 9.11 7.48
CA PHE A 34 9.47 8.57 7.05
C PHE A 34 9.61 7.73 5.78
N MET A 35 10.23 8.27 4.72
CA MET A 35 10.34 7.59 3.43
C MET A 35 11.21 6.34 3.49
N LYS A 36 12.28 6.36 4.29
CA LYS A 36 13.14 5.19 4.54
C LYS A 36 12.34 3.99 5.09
N HIS A 37 11.28 4.25 5.86
CA HIS A 37 10.39 3.20 6.37
C HIS A 37 9.25 2.91 5.39
N HIS A 38 8.58 3.95 4.89
CA HIS A 38 7.35 3.82 4.11
C HIS A 38 7.55 3.15 2.75
N VAL A 39 8.74 3.25 2.13
CA VAL A 39 9.06 2.64 0.83
C VAL A 39 8.78 1.13 0.75
N PHE A 40 8.93 0.41 1.86
CA PHE A 40 8.61 -1.02 1.93
C PHE A 40 7.11 -1.29 1.79
N SER A 41 6.26 -0.44 2.38
CA SER A 41 4.80 -0.52 2.25
C SER A 41 4.29 -0.06 0.89
N VAL A 42 5.09 0.72 0.15
CA VAL A 42 4.81 1.05 -1.25
C VAL A 42 5.12 -0.17 -2.13
N TRP A 43 6.26 -0.81 -1.89
CA TRP A 43 6.68 -1.99 -2.64
C TRP A 43 5.79 -3.22 -2.41
N ASP A 44 5.48 -3.53 -1.14
CA ASP A 44 4.73 -4.76 -0.81
C ASP A 44 3.26 -4.71 -1.25
N PHE A 45 2.70 -3.51 -1.44
CA PHE A 45 1.36 -3.29 -1.97
C PHE A 45 1.16 -3.96 -3.32
N MET A 46 2.15 -3.84 -4.21
CA MET A 46 2.10 -4.47 -5.53
C MET A 46 2.02 -6.01 -5.43
N SER A 47 2.57 -6.61 -4.36
CA SER A 47 2.49 -8.06 -4.15
C SER A 47 1.06 -8.52 -3.84
N LEU A 48 0.28 -7.73 -3.09
CA LEU A 48 -1.16 -8.01 -2.86
C LEU A 48 -1.93 -7.98 -4.18
N ILE A 49 -1.67 -6.96 -5.02
CA ILE A 49 -2.31 -6.79 -6.33
C ILE A 49 -1.96 -7.98 -7.23
N LYS A 50 -0.69 -8.34 -7.37
CA LYS A 50 -0.27 -9.47 -8.21
C LYS A 50 -0.86 -10.79 -7.75
N TYR A 51 -0.94 -11.02 -6.43
CA TYR A 51 -1.58 -12.21 -5.88
C TYR A 51 -3.06 -12.29 -6.29
N LEU A 52 -3.81 -11.20 -6.15
CA LEU A 52 -5.23 -11.17 -6.53
C LEU A 52 -5.42 -11.22 -8.07
N GLN A 53 -4.57 -10.55 -8.84
CA GLN A 53 -4.58 -10.57 -10.30
C GLN A 53 -4.48 -11.99 -10.86
N ARG A 54 -3.65 -12.84 -10.24
CA ARG A 54 -3.52 -14.26 -10.62
C ARG A 54 -4.86 -14.99 -10.68
N SER A 55 -5.81 -14.64 -9.80
CA SER A 55 -7.12 -15.28 -9.71
C SER A 55 -8.20 -14.53 -10.49
N ILE A 56 -8.12 -13.19 -10.54
CA ILE A 56 -9.16 -12.35 -11.14
C ILE A 56 -8.94 -12.12 -12.63
N ALA A 57 -7.71 -11.84 -13.05
CA ALA A 57 -7.32 -11.56 -14.44
C ALA A 57 -6.01 -12.29 -14.81
N PRO A 58 -6.02 -13.64 -14.89
CA PRO A 58 -4.82 -14.43 -15.12
C PRO A 58 -4.21 -14.26 -16.51
N VAL A 59 -2.90 -14.46 -16.61
CA VAL A 59 -2.12 -14.46 -17.87
C VAL A 59 -2.13 -15.81 -18.61
N GLN A 60 -3.18 -16.62 -18.45
CA GLN A 60 -3.27 -17.98 -19.02
C GLN A 60 -3.57 -17.98 -20.53
N VAL A 61 -3.07 -19.01 -21.24
CA VAL A 61 -3.25 -19.21 -22.70
C VAL A 61 -3.85 -20.60 -22.96
N PRO A 62 -4.91 -20.73 -23.79
CA PRO A 62 -5.61 -19.66 -24.50
C PRO A 62 -6.35 -18.71 -23.55
N TRP A 63 -6.43 -17.43 -23.92
CA TRP A 63 -7.16 -16.44 -23.13
C TRP A 63 -8.65 -16.79 -23.08
N MET A 64 -9.21 -16.74 -21.86
CA MET A 64 -10.62 -16.94 -21.60
C MET A 64 -11.12 -15.82 -20.67
N PRO A 65 -12.33 -15.26 -20.90
CA PRO A 65 -12.90 -14.29 -19.97
C PRO A 65 -13.34 -14.99 -18.69
N THR A 66 -12.58 -14.85 -17.60
CA THR A 66 -12.88 -15.39 -16.26
C THR A 66 -13.39 -14.32 -15.31
N SER A 67 -14.15 -14.68 -14.27
CA SER A 67 -14.57 -13.73 -13.21
C SER A 67 -15.46 -12.57 -13.72
N ASP A 68 -15.93 -11.76 -12.77
CA ASP A 68 -16.78 -10.60 -13.04
C ASP A 68 -16.02 -9.53 -13.87
N PRO A 69 -16.58 -9.00 -14.98
CA PRO A 69 -15.92 -8.00 -15.81
C PRO A 69 -15.50 -6.73 -15.08
N SER A 70 -16.26 -6.27 -14.08
CA SER A 70 -15.92 -5.08 -13.29
C SER A 70 -14.73 -5.33 -12.37
N LEU A 71 -14.60 -6.55 -11.82
CA LEU A 71 -13.44 -6.94 -11.00
C LEU A 71 -12.20 -7.13 -11.86
N ARG A 72 -12.34 -7.68 -13.08
CA ARG A 72 -11.25 -7.72 -14.06
C ARG A 72 -10.76 -6.33 -14.45
N TYR A 73 -11.70 -5.40 -14.69
CA TYR A 73 -11.37 -4.01 -14.97
C TYR A 73 -10.61 -3.40 -13.79
N PHE A 74 -11.16 -3.52 -12.58
CA PHE A 74 -10.56 -3.01 -11.35
C PHE A 74 -9.13 -3.51 -11.13
N ILE A 75 -8.90 -4.83 -11.14
CA ILE A 75 -7.56 -5.35 -10.84
C ILE A 75 -6.54 -4.98 -11.92
N ASN A 76 -6.96 -4.88 -13.19
CA ASN A 76 -6.07 -4.45 -14.27
C ASN A 76 -5.80 -2.94 -14.23
N GLN A 77 -6.75 -2.13 -13.76
CA GLN A 77 -6.54 -0.71 -13.52
C GLN A 77 -5.52 -0.50 -12.40
N LEU A 78 -5.67 -1.20 -11.27
CA LEU A 78 -4.68 -1.17 -10.19
C LEU A 78 -3.29 -1.57 -10.68
N VAL A 79 -3.20 -2.58 -11.56
CA VAL A 79 -1.91 -2.97 -12.16
C VAL A 79 -1.36 -1.88 -13.08
N LEU A 80 -2.20 -1.28 -13.93
CA LEU A 80 -1.79 -0.19 -14.80
C LEU A 80 -1.21 0.97 -13.98
N GLU A 81 -1.90 1.36 -12.91
CA GLU A 81 -1.55 2.49 -12.05
C GLU A 81 -0.36 2.17 -11.16
N GLU A 82 -0.30 1.03 -10.50
CA GLU A 82 0.77 0.77 -9.53
C GLU A 82 2.08 0.28 -10.19
N GLU A 83 2.00 -0.47 -11.29
CA GLU A 83 3.17 -1.05 -11.97
C GLU A 83 3.69 -0.22 -13.15
N SER A 84 2.81 0.54 -13.80
CA SER A 84 3.10 1.12 -15.11
C SER A 84 2.39 2.45 -15.40
N ASP A 85 2.26 3.30 -14.38
CA ASP A 85 1.50 4.55 -14.49
C ASP A 85 2.06 5.46 -15.58
N ALA A 86 1.18 6.23 -16.20
CA ALA A 86 1.49 7.34 -17.08
C ALA A 86 1.48 8.64 -16.27
N ILE A 87 2.59 8.94 -15.59
CA ILE A 87 2.74 10.06 -14.66
C ILE A 87 2.99 11.36 -15.45
N PRO A 88 2.09 12.35 -15.40
CA PRO A 88 2.32 13.65 -16.00
C PRO A 88 3.30 14.45 -15.14
N ILE A 89 4.42 14.87 -15.72
CA ILE A 89 5.46 15.64 -15.04
C ILE A 89 5.58 17.02 -15.67
N ALA A 90 5.37 18.06 -14.87
CA ALA A 90 5.42 19.43 -15.31
C ALA A 90 6.75 19.74 -16.01
N GLY A 91 6.69 20.18 -17.27
CA GLY A 91 7.86 20.53 -18.08
C GLY A 91 8.62 19.35 -18.70
N GLU A 92 8.34 18.11 -18.31
CA GLU A 92 9.03 16.90 -18.83
C GLU A 92 8.11 15.99 -19.65
N GLY A 93 6.80 16.26 -19.68
CA GLY A 93 5.81 15.44 -20.37
C GLY A 93 5.37 14.24 -19.54
N THR A 94 4.84 13.21 -20.20
CA THR A 94 4.40 11.98 -19.52
C THR A 94 5.57 11.02 -19.36
N ARG A 95 5.80 10.52 -18.15
CA ARG A 95 6.73 9.42 -17.87
C ARG A 95 5.96 8.15 -17.53
N PHE A 96 6.56 7.01 -17.87
CA PHE A 96 6.04 5.71 -17.49
C PHE A 96 6.88 5.13 -16.35
N ALA A 97 6.25 4.81 -15.23
CA ALA A 97 6.92 4.22 -14.07
C ALA A 97 5.90 3.55 -13.14
N SER A 98 6.36 2.57 -12.38
CA SER A 98 5.63 2.09 -11.21
C SER A 98 5.55 3.18 -10.13
N HIS A 99 4.55 3.09 -9.26
CA HIS A 99 4.47 3.95 -8.08
C HIS A 99 5.67 3.75 -7.15
N PHE A 100 6.24 2.55 -7.09
CA PHE A 100 7.49 2.30 -6.35
C PHE A 100 8.68 3.09 -6.92
N GLU A 101 8.87 3.07 -8.24
CA GLU A 101 9.93 3.85 -8.90
C GLU A 101 9.69 5.36 -8.74
N PHE A 102 8.43 5.80 -8.83
CA PHE A 102 8.09 7.20 -8.58
C PHE A 102 8.40 7.61 -7.13
N TYR A 103 8.08 6.76 -6.16
CA TYR A 103 8.42 6.99 -4.76
C TYR A 103 9.93 7.07 -4.54
N CYS A 104 10.72 6.19 -5.16
CA CYS A 104 12.19 6.24 -5.09
C CYS A 104 12.76 7.53 -5.71
N ARG A 105 12.14 8.04 -6.78
CA ARG A 105 12.50 9.37 -7.33
C ARG A 105 12.20 10.49 -6.34
N ALA A 106 11.05 10.45 -5.66
CA ALA A 106 10.74 11.40 -4.61
C ALA A 106 11.71 11.30 -3.42
N MET A 107 12.17 10.09 -3.07
CA MET A 107 13.23 9.89 -2.08
C MET A 107 14.52 10.61 -2.49
N GLN A 108 14.92 10.45 -3.76
CA GLN A 108 16.12 11.08 -4.30
C GLN A 108 16.04 12.62 -4.26
N GLU A 109 14.88 13.19 -4.62
CA GLU A 109 14.63 14.63 -4.61
C GLU A 109 14.90 15.26 -3.24
N VAL A 110 14.41 14.62 -2.17
CA VAL A 110 14.57 15.15 -0.81
C VAL A 110 15.89 14.74 -0.18
N GLY A 111 16.75 13.98 -0.88
CA GLY A 111 18.05 13.52 -0.38
C GLY A 111 17.98 12.33 0.58
N ALA A 112 16.93 11.51 0.51
CA ALA A 112 16.90 10.19 1.16
C ALA A 112 17.72 9.17 0.34
N ASP A 113 18.08 8.05 0.97
CA ASP A 113 18.78 6.94 0.29
C ASP A 113 17.82 6.19 -0.64
N ALA A 114 17.75 6.65 -1.89
CA ALA A 114 16.94 6.06 -2.95
C ALA A 114 17.53 4.77 -3.55
N ASP A 115 18.77 4.42 -3.21
CA ASP A 115 19.43 3.19 -3.65
C ASP A 115 19.10 2.01 -2.71
N MET A 116 18.79 2.30 -1.43
CA MET A 116 18.44 1.28 -0.44
C MET A 116 17.32 0.32 -0.90
N PRO A 117 16.19 0.80 -1.46
CA PRO A 117 15.14 -0.08 -1.94
C PRO A 117 15.65 -1.04 -3.02
N GLN A 118 16.49 -0.58 -3.95
CA GLN A 118 17.07 -1.44 -4.98
C GLN A 118 18.03 -2.49 -4.40
N ARG A 119 18.84 -2.12 -3.40
CA ARG A 119 19.69 -3.08 -2.68
C ARG A 119 18.84 -4.14 -1.97
N PHE A 120 17.73 -3.75 -1.36
CA PHE A 120 16.78 -4.69 -0.77
C PHE A 120 16.18 -5.64 -1.82
N LEU A 121 15.76 -5.15 -2.99
CA LEU A 121 15.24 -6.01 -4.06
C LEU A 121 16.28 -7.01 -4.59
N THR A 122 17.55 -6.61 -4.68
CA THR A 122 18.65 -7.54 -4.99
C THR A 122 18.75 -8.64 -3.94
N LEU A 123 18.66 -8.31 -2.65
CA LEU A 123 18.65 -9.33 -1.57
C LEU A 123 17.43 -10.26 -1.65
N VAL A 124 16.25 -9.73 -1.98
CA VAL A 124 15.05 -10.56 -2.20
C VAL A 124 15.28 -11.55 -3.33
N ALA A 125 15.87 -11.12 -4.45
CA ALA A 125 16.17 -11.98 -5.59
C ALA A 125 17.21 -13.07 -5.28
N GLU A 126 18.25 -12.73 -4.48
CA GLU A 126 19.34 -13.64 -4.15
C GLU A 126 19.01 -14.62 -3.02
N GLN A 127 18.25 -14.17 -2.01
CA GLN A 127 18.12 -14.88 -0.73
C GLN A 127 16.67 -15.22 -0.36
N GLY A 128 15.70 -14.70 -1.11
CA GLY A 128 14.27 -14.79 -0.79
C GLY A 128 13.83 -13.72 0.20
N ILE A 129 12.52 -13.46 0.21
CA ILE A 129 11.91 -12.38 1.00
C ILE A 129 12.16 -12.52 2.51
N ASP A 130 12.03 -13.74 3.04
CA ASP A 130 12.18 -13.99 4.48
C ASP A 130 13.58 -13.61 4.98
N LYS A 131 14.64 -13.88 4.22
CA LYS A 131 16.00 -13.47 4.59
C LYS A 131 16.24 -11.98 4.36
N ALA A 132 15.75 -11.45 3.24
CA ALA A 132 15.93 -10.05 2.88
C ALA A 132 15.29 -9.11 3.92
N LEU A 133 14.12 -9.45 4.46
CA LEU A 133 13.44 -8.66 5.49
C LEU A 133 14.27 -8.52 6.78
N TYR A 134 15.14 -9.49 7.09
CA TYR A 134 16.01 -9.47 8.27
C TYR A 134 17.36 -8.79 8.04
N SER A 135 17.61 -8.28 6.84
CA SER A 135 18.84 -7.57 6.52
C SER A 135 18.89 -6.18 7.18
N ASP A 136 20.12 -5.69 7.41
CA ASP A 136 20.42 -4.38 8.00
C ASP A 136 19.67 -3.18 7.37
N PRO A 137 19.43 -3.08 6.05
CA PRO A 137 18.75 -1.92 5.48
C PRO A 137 17.27 -1.79 5.88
N VAL A 138 16.61 -2.85 6.34
CA VAL A 138 15.15 -2.85 6.60
C VAL A 138 14.85 -2.40 8.03
N PRO A 139 14.21 -1.24 8.24
CA PRO A 139 13.81 -0.81 9.57
C PRO A 139 12.81 -1.77 10.20
N LEU A 140 12.89 -1.96 11.51
CA LEU A 140 12.06 -2.92 12.23
C LEU A 140 10.54 -2.71 12.04
N PRO A 141 9.99 -1.48 12.07
CA PRO A 141 8.56 -1.27 11.81
C PRO A 141 8.15 -1.71 10.40
N ALA A 142 8.99 -1.43 9.40
CA ALA A 142 8.74 -1.81 8.01
C ALA A 142 8.81 -3.33 7.82
N ARG A 143 9.76 -4.00 8.49
CA ARG A 143 9.85 -5.46 8.51
C ARG A 143 8.55 -6.10 8.97
N TYR A 144 8.06 -5.76 10.16
CA TYR A 144 6.84 -6.37 10.70
C TYR A 144 5.61 -6.10 9.85
N PHE A 145 5.53 -4.92 9.26
CA PHE A 145 4.45 -4.57 8.34
C PHE A 145 4.47 -5.46 7.09
N SER A 146 5.62 -5.57 6.43
CA SER A 146 5.76 -6.41 5.23
C SER A 146 5.65 -7.91 5.53
N GLU A 147 6.15 -8.38 6.68
CA GLU A 147 5.90 -9.76 7.13
C GLU A 147 4.40 -10.06 7.22
N THR A 148 3.61 -9.13 7.78
CA THR A 148 2.15 -9.28 7.85
C THR A 148 1.54 -9.36 6.44
N THR A 149 1.95 -8.48 5.52
CA THR A 149 1.53 -8.52 4.11
C THR A 149 1.82 -9.88 3.46
N PHE A 150 3.03 -10.42 3.64
CA PHE A 150 3.41 -11.73 3.08
C PHE A 150 2.83 -12.93 3.83
N CYS A 151 2.40 -12.79 5.10
CA CYS A 151 1.59 -13.81 5.77
C CYS A 151 0.27 -14.02 5.05
N PHE A 152 -0.49 -12.95 4.75
CA PHE A 152 -1.75 -13.08 4.00
C PHE A 152 -1.58 -13.78 2.65
N ILE A 153 -0.49 -13.47 1.94
CA ILE A 153 -0.16 -14.09 0.65
C ILE A 153 0.16 -15.60 0.82
N ARG A 154 0.92 -15.96 1.87
CA ARG A 154 1.32 -17.36 2.12
C ARG A 154 0.18 -18.28 2.57
N GLU A 155 -0.84 -17.74 3.22
CA GLU A 155 -2.04 -18.49 3.59
C GLU A 155 -2.83 -18.98 2.36
N ASP A 156 -2.55 -18.43 1.18
CA ASP A 156 -3.15 -18.77 -0.11
C ASP A 156 -4.69 -18.73 -0.12
N LYS A 157 -5.24 -17.74 0.58
CA LYS A 157 -6.68 -17.48 0.72
C LYS A 157 -7.04 -16.12 0.12
N PRO A 158 -7.62 -16.06 -1.10
CA PRO A 158 -7.91 -14.81 -1.79
C PRO A 158 -8.76 -13.80 -1.03
N HIS A 159 -9.75 -14.26 -0.27
CA HIS A 159 -10.59 -13.37 0.55
C HIS A 159 -9.80 -12.65 1.66
N MET A 160 -8.78 -13.29 2.25
CA MET A 160 -7.91 -12.64 3.24
C MET A 160 -7.03 -11.57 2.60
N VAL A 161 -6.44 -11.86 1.44
CA VAL A 161 -5.62 -10.88 0.70
C VAL A 161 -6.47 -9.72 0.20
N ALA A 162 -7.70 -9.98 -0.25
CA ALA A 162 -8.65 -8.95 -0.64
C ALA A 162 -9.08 -8.07 0.55
N ALA A 163 -9.24 -8.64 1.74
CA ALA A 163 -9.54 -7.89 2.95
C ALA A 163 -8.38 -6.96 3.33
N ALA A 164 -7.15 -7.48 3.31
CA ALA A 164 -5.95 -6.70 3.56
C ALA A 164 -5.76 -5.57 2.54
N LEU A 165 -6.03 -5.82 1.26
CA LEU A 165 -6.00 -4.81 0.20
C LEU A 165 -7.09 -3.74 0.42
N ALA A 166 -8.36 -4.13 0.46
CA ALA A 166 -9.48 -3.20 0.47
C ALA A 166 -9.51 -2.35 1.74
N LEU A 167 -9.47 -2.98 2.91
CA LEU A 167 -9.68 -2.31 4.20
C LEU A 167 -8.37 -1.83 4.84
N GLY A 168 -7.26 -2.52 4.58
CA GLY A 168 -5.96 -2.20 5.17
C GLY A 168 -5.09 -1.27 4.34
N ARG A 169 -5.44 -1.02 3.06
CA ARG A 169 -4.62 -0.24 2.13
C ARG A 169 -5.46 0.69 1.26
N GLU A 170 -6.22 0.15 0.30
CA GLU A 170 -6.88 0.90 -0.78
C GLU A 170 -7.81 1.99 -0.23
N ASN A 171 -8.74 1.63 0.66
CA ASN A 171 -9.70 2.60 1.21
C ASN A 171 -9.04 3.64 2.14
N LEU A 172 -7.84 3.35 2.67
CA LEU A 172 -7.15 4.20 3.63
C LEU A 172 -6.22 5.20 2.97
N ILE A 173 -5.45 4.77 1.97
CA ILE A 173 -4.35 5.54 1.36
C ILE A 173 -4.78 6.95 0.95
N PRO A 174 -5.91 7.17 0.24
CA PRO A 174 -6.33 8.51 -0.17
C PRO A 174 -6.57 9.45 1.01
N SER A 175 -7.28 8.97 2.05
CA SER A 175 -7.57 9.77 3.25
C SER A 175 -6.30 10.04 4.08
N MET A 176 -5.40 9.06 4.15
CA MET A 176 -4.10 9.14 4.82
C MET A 176 -3.20 10.17 4.15
N PHE A 177 -3.14 10.16 2.81
CA PHE A 177 -2.33 11.10 2.04
C PHE A 177 -2.89 12.52 2.07
N ARG A 178 -4.23 12.70 2.06
CA ARG A 178 -4.85 14.02 2.30
C ARG A 178 -4.41 14.60 3.64
N ARG A 179 -4.44 13.78 4.71
CA ARG A 179 -4.01 14.21 6.05
C ARG A 179 -2.52 14.52 6.14
N LEU A 180 -1.67 13.75 5.45
CA LEU A 180 -0.25 14.05 5.33
C LEU A 180 -0.04 15.43 4.70
N LEU A 181 -0.65 15.67 3.54
CA LEU A 181 -0.57 16.96 2.83
C LEU A 181 -1.08 18.13 3.69
N GLU A 182 -2.16 17.93 4.46
CA GLU A 182 -2.75 18.95 5.31
C GLU A 182 -1.92 19.29 6.56
N ARG A 183 -1.15 18.33 7.10
CA ARG A 183 -0.54 18.46 8.44
C ARG A 183 0.99 18.45 8.45
N MET A 184 1.64 17.98 7.39
CA MET A 184 3.10 17.99 7.34
C MET A 184 3.64 19.42 7.16
N GLY A 185 4.81 19.69 7.73
CA GLY A 185 5.48 20.99 7.65
C GLY A 185 6.28 21.23 6.37
N ILE A 186 6.05 20.42 5.32
CA ILE A 186 6.82 20.42 4.06
C ILE A 186 5.93 20.82 2.90
N GLY A 187 6.21 21.96 2.29
CA GLY A 187 5.48 22.46 1.14
C GLY A 187 5.93 21.82 -0.20
N PRO A 188 5.10 21.95 -1.26
CA PRO A 188 5.43 21.43 -2.60
C PRO A 188 6.67 22.09 -3.21
N GLU A 189 7.08 23.27 -2.74
CA GLU A 189 8.34 23.91 -3.12
C GLU A 189 9.59 23.20 -2.57
N GLN A 190 9.44 22.43 -1.49
CA GLN A 190 10.53 21.70 -0.85
C GLN A 190 10.60 20.23 -1.30
N ALA A 191 9.47 19.63 -1.67
CA ALA A 191 9.38 18.23 -2.11
C ALA A 191 8.32 18.03 -3.21
N PRO A 192 8.49 18.66 -4.40
CA PRO A 192 7.46 18.65 -5.44
C PRO A 192 7.12 17.26 -5.97
N ALA A 193 8.11 16.36 -6.14
CA ALA A 193 7.85 14.99 -6.58
C ALA A 193 7.09 14.18 -5.52
N PHE A 194 7.39 14.39 -4.23
CA PHE A 194 6.66 13.73 -3.15
C PHE A 194 5.20 14.20 -3.06
N HIS A 195 4.96 15.51 -3.17
CA HIS A 195 3.60 16.06 -3.25
C HIS A 195 2.84 15.49 -4.46
N ALA A 196 3.46 15.51 -5.65
CA ALA A 196 2.86 14.94 -6.84
C ALA A 196 2.54 13.43 -6.68
N TYR A 197 3.38 12.67 -5.98
CA TYR A 197 3.11 11.27 -5.65
C TYR A 197 1.87 11.11 -4.77
N LEU A 198 1.74 11.88 -3.69
CA LEU A 198 0.59 11.84 -2.80
C LEU A 198 -0.70 12.28 -3.51
N GLU A 199 -0.63 13.39 -4.23
CA GLU A 199 -1.75 13.90 -5.03
C GLU A 199 -2.18 12.89 -6.09
N ARG A 200 -1.24 12.21 -6.76
CA ARG A 200 -1.56 11.22 -7.79
C ARG A 200 -2.45 10.10 -7.25
N HIS A 201 -2.16 9.57 -6.07
CA HIS A 201 -2.99 8.54 -5.42
C HIS A 201 -4.36 9.06 -4.99
N ILE A 202 -4.42 10.31 -4.52
CA ILE A 202 -5.70 10.95 -4.18
C ILE A 202 -6.58 11.15 -5.42
N HIS A 203 -5.99 11.47 -6.57
CA HIS A 203 -6.71 11.68 -7.83
C HIS A 203 -7.07 10.37 -8.55
N LEU A 204 -6.23 9.33 -8.42
CA LEU A 204 -6.49 8.01 -8.99
C LEU A 204 -7.64 7.29 -8.27
N ASP A 205 -7.82 7.54 -6.97
CA ASP A 205 -9.02 7.17 -6.22
C ASP A 205 -10.21 8.05 -6.66
N GLN A 206 -10.72 7.81 -7.88
CA GLN A 206 -11.87 8.50 -8.48
C GLN A 206 -13.20 7.99 -7.90
N ASP A 207 -13.29 7.77 -6.59
CA ASP A 207 -14.47 7.22 -5.89
C ASP A 207 -14.95 5.82 -6.34
N PHE A 208 -14.27 5.18 -7.30
CA PHE A 208 -14.63 3.86 -7.83
C PHE A 208 -13.82 2.71 -7.24
N HIS A 209 -12.58 2.95 -6.81
CA HIS A 209 -11.73 1.88 -6.29
C HIS A 209 -12.22 1.35 -4.96
N GLY A 210 -12.62 2.22 -4.04
CA GLY A 210 -13.20 1.78 -2.76
C GLY A 210 -14.40 0.85 -2.93
N PRO A 211 -15.44 1.22 -3.69
CA PRO A 211 -16.56 0.31 -3.96
C PRO A 211 -16.16 -0.99 -4.68
N LEU A 212 -15.22 -0.94 -5.63
CA LEU A 212 -14.78 -2.13 -6.37
C LEU A 212 -13.88 -3.05 -5.53
N SER A 213 -13.08 -2.51 -4.61
CA SER A 213 -12.26 -3.27 -3.66
C SER A 213 -13.15 -4.02 -2.67
N MET A 214 -14.23 -3.38 -2.19
CA MET A 214 -15.23 -4.03 -1.35
C MET A 214 -16.00 -5.11 -2.11
N ARG A 215 -16.42 -4.84 -3.34
CA ARG A 215 -17.07 -5.86 -4.20
C ARG A 215 -16.16 -7.04 -4.47
N LEU A 216 -14.85 -6.81 -4.68
CA LEU A 216 -13.87 -7.88 -4.84
C LEU A 216 -13.83 -8.77 -3.60
N LEU A 217 -13.75 -8.16 -2.42
CA LEU A 217 -13.77 -8.86 -1.14
C LEU A 217 -15.06 -9.68 -0.95
N GLU A 218 -16.22 -9.05 -1.10
CA GLU A 218 -17.53 -9.70 -1.00
C GLU A 218 -17.66 -10.88 -1.96
N THR A 219 -17.18 -10.72 -3.20
CA THR A 219 -17.21 -11.78 -4.22
C THR A 219 -16.34 -12.98 -3.83
N LEU A 220 -15.17 -12.74 -3.23
CA LEU A 220 -14.26 -13.80 -2.81
C LEU A 220 -14.73 -14.50 -1.53
N CYS A 221 -15.40 -13.77 -0.63
CA CYS A 221 -16.09 -14.35 0.52
C CYS A 221 -17.30 -15.20 0.11
N GLY A 222 -18.14 -14.70 -0.81
CA GLY A 222 -19.43 -15.29 -1.12
C GLY A 222 -20.33 -15.39 0.12
N ASP A 223 -21.22 -16.37 0.16
CA ASP A 223 -22.07 -16.67 1.32
C ASP A 223 -21.41 -17.63 2.34
N ASP A 224 -20.07 -17.80 2.28
CA ASP A 224 -19.33 -18.72 3.16
C ASP A 224 -18.98 -18.04 4.50
N PRO A 225 -19.59 -18.46 5.64
CA PRO A 225 -19.35 -17.82 6.93
C PRO A 225 -17.89 -17.89 7.38
N LYS A 226 -17.18 -18.96 7.01
CA LYS A 226 -15.77 -19.12 7.39
C LYS A 226 -14.89 -18.12 6.65
N ARG A 227 -15.16 -17.89 5.36
CA ARG A 227 -14.40 -16.89 4.58
C ARG A 227 -14.67 -15.48 5.07
N ILE A 228 -15.90 -15.20 5.49
CA ILE A 228 -16.27 -13.92 6.09
C ILE A 228 -15.51 -13.69 7.39
N GLU A 229 -15.51 -14.65 8.31
CA GLU A 229 -14.75 -14.58 9.58
C GLU A 229 -13.23 -14.42 9.34
N GLU A 230 -12.67 -15.20 8.41
CA GLU A 230 -11.25 -15.10 8.04
C GLU A 230 -10.91 -13.73 7.39
N ALA A 231 -11.82 -13.17 6.60
CA ALA A 231 -11.66 -11.84 5.99
C ALA A 231 -11.75 -10.71 7.02
N GLU A 232 -12.68 -10.79 7.97
CA GLU A 232 -12.80 -9.84 9.09
C GLU A 232 -11.54 -9.84 9.93
N THR A 233 -11.04 -11.03 10.28
CA THR A 233 -9.78 -11.20 11.01
C THR A 233 -8.59 -10.60 10.23
N ALA A 234 -8.49 -10.90 8.93
CA ALA A 234 -7.41 -10.35 8.10
C ALA A 234 -7.49 -8.81 7.97
N ALA A 235 -8.69 -8.24 7.93
CA ALA A 235 -8.88 -6.80 7.91
C ALA A 235 -8.43 -6.14 9.23
N GLU A 236 -8.82 -6.72 10.37
CA GLU A 236 -8.38 -6.27 11.69
C GLU A 236 -6.86 -6.34 11.83
N GLU A 237 -6.25 -7.45 11.43
CA GLU A 237 -4.79 -7.64 11.45
C GLU A 237 -4.08 -6.63 10.55
N ALA A 238 -4.61 -6.36 9.35
CA ALA A 238 -4.02 -5.39 8.42
C ALA A 238 -4.08 -3.95 8.94
N LEU A 239 -5.17 -3.57 9.62
CA LEU A 239 -5.32 -2.28 10.29
C LEU A 239 -4.38 -2.15 11.49
N CYS A 240 -4.35 -3.16 12.36
CA CYS A 240 -3.43 -3.22 13.50
C CYS A 240 -1.97 -3.16 13.04
N ALA A 241 -1.60 -3.84 11.96
CA ALA A 241 -0.26 -3.78 11.39
C ALA A 241 0.09 -2.37 10.90
N ARG A 242 -0.85 -1.66 10.25
CA ARG A 242 -0.63 -0.26 9.83
C ARG A 242 -0.46 0.68 11.03
N ILE A 243 -1.24 0.51 12.09
CA ILE A 243 -1.12 1.30 13.32
C ILE A 243 0.27 1.09 13.92
N ARG A 244 0.68 -0.16 14.16
CA ARG A 244 2.01 -0.48 14.69
C ARG A 244 3.13 0.05 13.81
N PHE A 245 2.95 -0.01 12.49
CA PHE A 245 3.90 0.56 11.56
C PHE A 245 4.01 2.07 11.75
N TRP A 246 2.89 2.79 11.84
CA TRP A 246 2.91 4.22 12.09
C TRP A 246 3.48 4.62 13.44
N ASP A 247 3.17 3.88 14.51
CA ASP A 247 3.78 4.08 15.82
C ASP A 247 5.31 3.97 15.74
N GLY A 248 5.81 2.94 15.05
CA GLY A 248 7.24 2.72 14.90
C GLY A 248 7.94 3.78 14.05
N VAL A 249 7.30 4.28 12.97
CA VAL A 249 7.84 5.38 12.16
C VAL A 249 7.82 6.69 12.97
N LEU A 250 6.77 6.95 13.73
CA LEU A 250 6.66 8.13 14.59
C LEU A 250 7.77 8.16 15.63
N GLU A 251 8.04 7.02 16.28
CA GLU A 251 9.13 6.91 17.24
C GLU A 251 10.48 7.18 16.55
N ALA A 252 10.73 6.58 15.38
CA ALA A 252 11.96 6.80 14.63
C ALA A 252 12.18 8.28 14.25
N ILE A 253 11.10 9.02 13.94
CA ILE A 253 11.17 10.47 13.67
C ILE A 253 11.50 11.25 14.95
N ARG A 254 10.96 10.84 16.11
CA ARG A 254 11.18 11.52 17.40
C ARG A 254 12.57 11.28 17.99
N THR A 255 13.20 10.14 17.67
CA THR A 255 14.50 9.72 18.25
C THR A 255 15.67 9.82 17.27
N LYS A 256 15.50 10.50 16.15
CA LYS A 256 16.51 10.66 15.08
C LYS A 256 17.81 11.29 15.56
#